data_AF-A0A953AFP1-F1
#
_entry.id   AF-A0A953AFP1-F1
#
_cell.length_a   1.000
_cell.length_b   1.000
_cell.length_c   1.000
_cell.angle_alpha   90.00
_cell.angle_beta   90.00
_cell.angle_gamma   90.00
#
_symmetry.space_group_name_H-M   'P 1'
#
loop_
_entity.id
_entity.type
_entity.pdbx_description
1 polymer ?
#
loop_
_entity_poly.entity_id
_entity_poly.type
_entity_poly.pdbx_seq_one_letter_code
_entity_poly.pdbx_strand_id
1 'polypeptide(L)'
;MLFDSSQHRRLSCGALHSCRLSLLGTWGLLGMLEIWLSFYCPWSLSSLTASRAARSPSGWHPLGIRSTWHIRSQATSNNVFYHNGPVMGQTMTAYAIFWEPPGSQVSAGYHQLIERYFQDVGNSALYQNNRQYSDKSGQAPAGATFGGSWIDHRPYPASTLSDAQIQDEVRRALQVQGWTPSLSHMFFVFTARGENICYNYYCSFSSFCAYHGYFDQETIYAVIPYTGSDSEACGVPASPNHDRDADSSINVTSHEQMEGATDPLLTAWYDSQGSEIGDKCSWEFGALDADGGNVSWNGNRYIVQEEWNNRSGGCALSGP
;
A
#
# COMPACT_ATOMS: atom_id res chain seq x y z
N MET A 1 -4.61 -37.85 44.35
CA MET A 1 -5.53 -39.01 44.51
C MET A 1 -6.76 -38.66 43.70
N LEU A 2 -6.89 -39.13 42.45
CA LEU A 2 -7.70 -40.31 42.04
C LEU A 2 -9.16 -40.13 42.51
N PHE A 3 -10.24 -40.06 41.73
CA PHE A 3 -10.64 -40.43 40.36
C PHE A 3 -11.88 -39.53 40.03
N ASP A 4 -12.04 -38.96 38.84
CA ASP A 4 -12.84 -39.48 37.68
C ASP A 4 -14.37 -39.32 37.80
N SER A 5 -14.97 -38.56 36.89
CA SER A 5 -15.79 -39.12 35.80
C SER A 5 -16.74 -38.09 35.18
N SER A 6 -16.69 -38.10 33.86
CA SER A 6 -17.51 -37.39 32.88
C SER A 6 -19.02 -37.64 33.02
N GLN A 7 -19.85 -36.72 32.52
CA GLN A 7 -20.71 -37.03 31.38
C GLN A 7 -21.32 -35.78 30.71
N HIS A 8 -21.26 -35.81 29.38
CA HIS A 8 -21.87 -34.88 28.44
C HIS A 8 -23.41 -34.97 28.42
N ARG A 9 -24.08 -33.86 28.08
CA ARG A 9 -25.16 -33.82 27.08
C ARG A 9 -25.38 -32.39 26.56
N ARG A 10 -25.37 -32.26 25.23
CA ARG A 10 -25.75 -31.08 24.44
C ARG A 10 -27.27 -31.04 24.28
N LEU A 11 -27.86 -29.83 24.17
CA LEU A 11 -28.75 -29.40 23.07
C LEU A 11 -29.45 -28.05 23.39
N SER A 12 -29.02 -27.01 22.68
CA SER A 12 -29.80 -26.16 21.76
C SER A 12 -31.13 -25.47 22.16
N CYS A 13 -31.12 -24.16 21.86
CA CYS A 13 -32.21 -23.25 21.44
C CYS A 13 -33.14 -22.59 22.47
N GLY A 14 -33.24 -21.26 22.35
CA GLY A 14 -34.51 -20.55 22.58
C GLY A 14 -34.45 -19.27 23.43
N ALA A 15 -34.07 -18.17 22.79
CA ALA A 15 -34.61 -16.81 22.89
C ALA A 15 -35.16 -16.23 24.23
N LEU A 16 -34.65 -15.02 24.53
CA LEU A 16 -35.30 -13.86 25.18
C LEU A 16 -35.59 -13.98 26.70
N HIS A 17 -34.72 -13.41 27.54
CA HIS A 17 -34.85 -12.04 28.08
C HIS A 17 -36.14 -11.77 28.85
N SER A 18 -36.06 -11.91 30.19
CA SER A 18 -36.60 -10.94 31.16
C SER A 18 -36.06 -11.25 32.56
N CYS A 19 -34.98 -10.59 32.94
CA CYS A 19 -34.64 -10.44 34.35
C CYS A 19 -35.24 -9.12 34.84
N ARG A 20 -36.31 -9.19 35.63
CA ARG A 20 -36.64 -8.11 36.57
C ARG A 20 -36.53 -8.64 37.99
N LEU A 21 -35.67 -7.94 38.71
CA LEU A 21 -35.37 -8.02 40.12
C LEU A 21 -36.50 -7.35 40.90
N SER A 22 -37.06 -8.02 41.93
CA SER A 22 -37.24 -7.42 43.28
C SER A 22 -38.08 -8.33 44.21
N LEU A 23 -37.37 -8.87 45.21
CA LEU A 23 -37.64 -8.89 46.66
C LEU A 23 -39.06 -9.15 47.21
N LEU A 24 -39.11 -10.25 47.97
CA LEU A 24 -39.73 -10.46 49.30
C LEU A 24 -41.21 -10.08 49.52
N GLY A 25 -42.00 -11.05 49.99
CA GLY A 25 -43.17 -10.75 50.82
C GLY A 25 -44.33 -11.74 50.74
N THR A 26 -44.26 -12.78 51.56
CA THR A 26 -45.35 -13.43 52.31
C THR A 26 -46.85 -13.21 51.97
N TRP A 27 -47.53 -14.36 51.81
CA TRP A 27 -48.89 -14.73 52.25
C TRP A 27 -50.11 -14.14 51.51
N GLY A 28 -51.06 -15.04 51.23
CA GLY A 28 -52.49 -14.72 51.35
C GLY A 28 -53.31 -14.81 50.07
N LEU A 29 -54.11 -15.86 49.99
CA LEU A 29 -55.28 -16.04 49.13
C LEU A 29 -56.18 -14.80 49.09
N LEU A 30 -56.64 -14.41 47.90
CA LEU A 30 -58.03 -14.12 47.49
C LEU A 30 -58.04 -13.15 46.30
N GLY A 31 -58.75 -13.54 45.25
CA GLY A 31 -58.78 -12.84 43.98
C GLY A 31 -59.51 -11.50 44.03
N MET A 32 -59.16 -10.62 43.10
CA MET A 32 -60.01 -9.54 42.63
C MET A 32 -59.79 -9.34 41.13
N LEU A 33 -60.92 -9.26 40.45
CA LEU A 33 -61.11 -8.92 39.04
C LEU A 33 -60.92 -7.40 38.91
N GLU A 34 -59.94 -6.96 38.15
CA GLU A 34 -59.78 -5.54 37.79
C GLU A 34 -59.60 -5.45 36.27
N ILE A 35 -60.61 -4.88 35.62
CA ILE A 35 -60.64 -4.52 34.21
C ILE A 35 -60.10 -3.09 34.11
N TRP A 36 -59.02 -2.87 33.34
CA TRP A 36 -58.64 -1.53 32.92
C TRP A 36 -58.52 -1.43 31.40
N LEU A 37 -59.30 -0.47 30.88
CA LEU A 37 -59.45 -0.09 29.48
C LEU A 37 -58.16 0.50 28.89
N SER A 38 -57.93 0.12 27.64
CA SER A 38 -56.83 0.54 26.77
C SER A 38 -56.82 2.04 26.47
N PHE A 39 -55.63 2.65 26.43
CA PHE A 39 -55.34 3.81 25.59
C PHE A 39 -54.11 3.54 24.73
N TYR A 40 -54.31 3.56 23.42
CA TYR A 40 -53.25 3.54 22.41
C TYR A 40 -52.54 4.89 22.37
N CYS A 41 -51.22 4.88 22.42
CA CYS A 41 -50.38 5.97 21.90
C CYS A 41 -49.25 5.32 21.09
N PRO A 42 -49.30 5.34 19.73
CA PRO A 42 -48.25 4.78 18.91
C PRO A 42 -47.13 5.80 18.77
N TRP A 43 -46.15 5.75 19.66
CA TRP A 43 -44.84 6.34 19.39
C TRP A 43 -43.90 5.16 19.13
N SER A 44 -43.81 4.77 17.87
CA SER A 44 -42.72 3.94 17.39
C SER A 44 -41.42 4.73 17.58
N LEU A 45 -40.68 4.41 18.64
CA LEU A 45 -39.24 4.64 18.67
C LEU A 45 -38.63 3.71 17.61
N SER A 46 -38.63 4.16 16.37
CA SER A 46 -37.74 3.61 15.34
C SER A 46 -36.33 3.88 15.84
N SER A 47 -35.67 2.83 16.32
CA SER A 47 -34.25 2.82 16.60
C SER A 47 -33.52 3.22 15.33
N LEU A 48 -33.03 4.46 15.28
CA LEU A 48 -31.98 4.88 14.38
C LEU A 48 -30.72 4.09 14.77
N THR A 49 -30.62 2.85 14.31
CA THR A 49 -29.32 2.21 14.12
C THR A 49 -28.71 2.83 12.88
N ALA A 50 -28.11 4.00 13.06
CA ALA A 50 -27.11 4.50 12.15
C ALA A 50 -25.91 3.54 12.20
N SER A 51 -25.98 2.43 11.48
CA SER A 51 -24.82 1.65 11.10
C SER A 51 -24.35 2.15 9.73
N ARG A 52 -23.90 3.40 9.70
CA ARG A 52 -22.99 3.86 8.64
C ARG A 52 -21.57 3.61 9.13
N ALA A 53 -21.02 2.48 8.70
CA ALA A 53 -19.59 2.30 8.51
C ALA A 53 -19.39 1.25 7.41
N ALA A 54 -19.83 1.59 6.19
CA ALA A 54 -19.21 0.99 5.01
C ALA A 54 -17.83 1.65 4.89
N ARG A 55 -16.80 0.98 5.42
CA ARG A 55 -15.40 1.36 5.23
C ARG A 55 -15.12 1.39 3.73
N SER A 56 -14.46 2.46 3.28
CA SER A 56 -14.00 2.66 1.91
C SER A 56 -13.16 1.46 1.43
N PRO A 57 -13.26 1.05 0.15
CA PRO A 57 -12.41 -0.02 -0.38
C PRO A 57 -10.97 0.48 -0.32
N SER A 58 -10.14 -0.10 0.53
CA SER A 58 -8.68 0.01 0.45
C SER A 58 -8.20 -1.06 -0.52
N GLY A 59 -7.18 -0.72 -1.30
CA GLY A 59 -6.58 -1.60 -2.30
C GLY A 59 -5.06 -1.47 -2.27
N TRP A 60 -4.37 -2.52 -2.69
CA TRP A 60 -2.92 -2.56 -2.81
C TRP A 60 -2.55 -3.43 -4.03
N HIS A 61 -1.41 -3.14 -4.66
CA HIS A 61 -0.92 -3.82 -5.84
C HIS A 61 0.57 -4.18 -5.70
N PRO A 62 0.93 -5.49 -5.65
CA PRO A 62 2.29 -5.93 -5.41
C PRO A 62 3.17 -6.11 -6.66
N LEU A 63 4.38 -5.55 -6.60
CA LEU A 63 5.51 -5.92 -7.44
C LEU A 63 6.12 -7.28 -7.03
N GLY A 64 5.99 -8.31 -7.86
CA GLY A 64 6.49 -9.67 -7.59
C GLY A 64 8.02 -9.85 -7.53
N ILE A 65 8.47 -10.94 -6.88
CA ILE A 65 9.89 -11.34 -6.84
C ILE A 65 10.29 -12.13 -8.08
N ARG A 66 11.51 -11.89 -8.54
CA ARG A 66 12.14 -12.71 -9.57
C ARG A 66 13.18 -13.62 -8.93
N SER A 67 12.94 -14.93 -8.97
CA SER A 67 13.96 -15.89 -8.57
C SER A 67 15.07 -15.99 -9.62
N THR A 68 16.28 -16.27 -9.13
CA THR A 68 17.58 -16.23 -9.80
C THR A 68 17.61 -16.70 -11.26
N TRP A 69 18.34 -15.93 -12.09
CA TRP A 69 18.76 -16.15 -13.48
C TRP A 69 17.71 -15.85 -14.57
N HIS A 70 17.80 -14.61 -15.09
CA HIS A 70 17.48 -14.22 -16.48
C HIS A 70 16.34 -14.99 -17.18
N ILE A 71 15.14 -15.04 -16.62
CA ILE A 71 13.95 -15.30 -17.44
C ILE A 71 13.30 -13.95 -17.68
N ARG A 72 13.68 -13.34 -18.80
CA ARG A 72 13.02 -12.15 -19.36
C ARG A 72 11.52 -12.36 -19.18
N SER A 73 10.89 -11.55 -18.35
CA SER A 73 9.43 -11.54 -18.32
C SER A 73 9.06 -11.21 -19.75
N GLN A 74 8.45 -12.15 -20.48
CA GLN A 74 7.93 -11.80 -21.79
C GLN A 74 6.83 -10.81 -21.49
N ALA A 75 7.17 -9.53 -21.59
CA ALA A 75 6.23 -8.44 -21.51
C ALA A 75 5.05 -8.87 -22.38
N THR A 76 3.91 -9.12 -21.74
CA THR A 76 2.75 -9.64 -22.45
C THR A 76 2.44 -8.60 -23.51
N SER A 77 2.42 -8.99 -24.79
CA SER A 77 2.39 -8.06 -25.94
C SER A 77 1.14 -7.18 -26.02
N ASN A 78 0.26 -7.28 -25.03
CA ASN A 78 -0.96 -6.52 -24.92
C ASN A 78 -0.68 -5.23 -24.16
N ASN A 79 -1.17 -4.11 -24.67
CA ASN A 79 -1.10 -2.82 -23.99
C ASN A 79 -1.91 -2.82 -22.68
N VAL A 80 -1.59 -1.89 -21.78
CA VAL A 80 -2.49 -1.54 -20.67
C VAL A 80 -3.66 -0.72 -21.20
N PHE A 81 -4.83 -0.85 -20.57
CA PHE A 81 -6.07 -0.18 -20.99
C PHE A 81 -6.59 0.71 -19.88
N TYR A 82 -7.33 1.75 -20.28
CA TYR A 82 -7.94 2.66 -19.32
C TYR A 82 -9.27 2.10 -18.77
N HIS A 83 -9.43 2.09 -17.44
CA HIS A 83 -10.57 1.50 -16.71
C HIS A 83 -11.47 2.53 -16.02
N ASN A 84 -11.36 3.80 -16.40
CA ASN A 84 -12.17 4.93 -15.91
C ASN A 84 -11.83 5.46 -14.49
N GLY A 85 -10.78 4.96 -13.86
CA GLY A 85 -10.22 5.52 -12.63
C GLY A 85 -9.49 6.86 -12.85
N PRO A 86 -9.16 7.58 -11.77
CA PRO A 86 -8.34 8.79 -11.85
C PRO A 86 -6.87 8.44 -12.06
N VAL A 87 -6.10 9.40 -12.57
CA VAL A 87 -4.63 9.37 -12.58
C VAL A 87 -4.10 10.52 -11.72
N MET A 88 -2.82 10.51 -11.34
CA MET A 88 -2.19 11.67 -10.72
C MET A 88 -1.92 12.78 -11.76
N GLY A 89 -3.00 13.42 -12.24
CA GLY A 89 -2.95 14.37 -13.36
C GLY A 89 -2.31 15.72 -13.05
N GLN A 90 -2.17 16.07 -11.76
CA GLN A 90 -1.35 17.21 -11.32
C GLN A 90 0.10 16.78 -11.13
N THR A 91 1.00 17.74 -10.86
CA THR A 91 2.38 17.38 -10.47
C THR A 91 2.32 16.58 -9.17
N MET A 92 2.86 15.36 -9.19
CA MET A 92 2.93 14.51 -8.00
C MET A 92 3.86 15.15 -6.96
N THR A 93 3.49 15.11 -5.69
CA THR A 93 4.40 15.38 -4.57
C THR A 93 4.70 14.08 -3.84
N ALA A 94 5.94 13.62 -3.92
CA ALA A 94 6.42 12.42 -3.24
C ALA A 94 6.98 12.76 -1.87
N TYR A 95 6.59 11.99 -0.85
CA TYR A 95 7.09 12.12 0.52
C TYR A 95 7.73 10.82 0.96
N ALA A 96 8.89 10.90 1.64
CA ALA A 96 9.58 9.73 2.16
C ALA A 96 9.40 9.59 3.68
N ILE A 97 8.93 8.44 4.13
CA ILE A 97 8.79 8.07 5.53
C ILE A 97 9.79 6.96 5.81
N PHE A 98 10.87 7.27 6.52
CA PHE A 98 11.88 6.31 6.93
C PHE A 98 11.55 5.81 8.33
N TRP A 99 11.00 4.60 8.44
CA TRP A 99 10.67 4.01 9.73
C TRP A 99 11.91 3.26 10.25
N GLU A 100 12.61 3.86 11.21
CA GLU A 100 13.92 3.41 11.69
C GLU A 100 13.99 3.43 13.23
N PRO A 101 13.45 2.39 13.90
CA PRO A 101 13.55 2.25 15.35
C PRO A 101 15.00 2.23 15.85
N PRO A 102 15.24 2.57 17.14
CA PRO A 102 16.53 2.42 17.78
C PRO A 102 17.12 1.02 17.59
N GLY A 103 18.36 0.96 17.09
CA GLY A 103 19.07 -0.29 16.82
C GLY A 103 18.82 -0.90 15.44
N SER A 104 17.90 -0.33 14.66
CA SER A 104 17.74 -0.68 13.24
C SER A 104 18.92 -0.15 12.41
N GLN A 105 19.05 -0.65 11.18
CA GLN A 105 20.16 -0.32 10.28
C GLN A 105 19.68 -0.07 8.86
N VAL A 106 20.26 0.96 8.23
CA VAL A 106 20.25 1.22 6.79
C VAL A 106 21.68 1.52 6.34
N SER A 107 21.93 1.49 5.04
CA SER A 107 23.25 1.80 4.47
C SER A 107 23.54 3.30 4.57
N ALA A 108 24.82 3.67 4.57
CA ALA A 108 25.23 5.05 4.88
C ALA A 108 24.70 6.09 3.87
N GLY A 109 24.50 5.71 2.61
CA GLY A 109 23.96 6.60 1.57
C GLY A 109 22.45 6.57 1.42
N TYR A 110 21.75 5.70 2.18
CA TYR A 110 20.36 5.31 1.90
C TYR A 110 19.40 6.50 1.79
N HIS A 111 19.32 7.33 2.83
CA HIS A 111 18.45 8.52 2.85
C HIS A 111 18.78 9.48 1.72
N GLN A 112 20.06 9.87 1.62
CA GLN A 112 20.51 10.87 0.67
C GLN A 112 20.23 10.45 -0.77
N LEU A 113 20.47 9.19 -1.12
CA LEU A 113 20.29 8.68 -2.48
C LEU A 113 18.81 8.59 -2.85
N ILE A 114 17.95 8.17 -1.92
CA ILE A 114 16.49 8.10 -2.12
C ILE A 114 15.88 9.51 -2.25
N GLU A 115 16.25 10.44 -1.38
CA GLU A 115 15.79 11.83 -1.48
C GLU A 115 16.24 12.49 -2.78
N ARG A 116 17.49 12.24 -3.20
CA ARG A 116 18.01 12.71 -4.49
C ARG A 116 17.25 12.12 -5.67
N TYR A 117 16.91 10.83 -5.62
CA TYR A 117 16.07 10.19 -6.63
C TYR A 117 14.72 10.93 -6.78
N PHE A 118 14.03 11.22 -5.68
CA PHE A 118 12.74 11.93 -5.73
C PHE A 118 12.86 13.36 -6.28
N GLN A 119 14.00 14.02 -6.05
CA GLN A 119 14.30 15.34 -6.62
C GLN A 119 14.55 15.29 -8.14
N ASP A 120 15.10 14.18 -8.64
CA ASP A 120 15.56 14.05 -10.03
C ASP A 120 14.51 13.44 -10.96
N VAL A 121 13.76 12.43 -10.50
CA VAL A 121 12.91 11.60 -11.36
C VAL A 121 11.77 12.36 -12.01
N GLY A 122 11.22 13.38 -11.35
CA GLY A 122 9.97 14.01 -11.77
C GLY A 122 10.02 14.75 -13.11
N ASN A 123 11.21 15.12 -13.60
CA ASN A 123 11.41 15.70 -14.93
C ASN A 123 12.16 14.77 -15.89
N SER A 124 12.40 13.52 -15.48
CA SER A 124 13.14 12.54 -16.26
C SER A 124 12.40 12.11 -17.51
N ALA A 125 13.14 11.59 -18.50
CA ALA A 125 12.54 10.95 -19.66
C ALA A 125 11.67 9.75 -19.26
N LEU A 126 12.03 9.01 -18.22
CA LEU A 126 11.23 7.91 -17.69
C LEU A 126 9.84 8.40 -17.26
N TYR A 127 9.77 9.45 -16.44
CA TYR A 127 8.48 10.02 -16.00
C TYR A 127 7.65 10.58 -17.17
N GLN A 128 8.30 11.06 -18.25
CA GLN A 128 7.56 11.47 -19.45
C GLN A 128 6.79 10.31 -20.11
N ASN A 129 7.17 9.05 -19.85
CA ASN A 129 6.41 7.89 -20.29
C ASN A 129 4.96 7.92 -19.78
N ASN A 130 4.73 8.51 -18.60
CA ASN A 130 3.42 8.56 -17.98
C ASN A 130 2.42 9.46 -18.73
N ARG A 131 2.90 10.38 -19.58
CA ARG A 131 2.05 11.33 -20.32
C ARG A 131 1.10 10.69 -21.34
N GLN A 132 1.31 9.43 -21.68
CA GLN A 132 0.40 8.69 -22.56
C GLN A 132 -0.79 8.06 -21.83
N TYR A 133 -0.78 8.06 -20.49
CA TYR A 133 -1.79 7.41 -19.65
C TYR A 133 -2.72 8.47 -19.04
N SER A 134 -3.61 9.01 -19.88
CA SER A 134 -4.56 10.06 -19.46
C SER A 134 -5.85 9.50 -18.87
N ASP A 135 -6.46 10.22 -17.94
CA ASP A 135 -7.83 9.96 -17.52
C ASP A 135 -8.87 10.42 -18.59
N LYS A 136 -10.16 10.22 -18.29
CA LYS A 136 -11.27 10.62 -19.16
C LYS A 136 -11.35 12.14 -19.42
N SER A 137 -10.80 12.96 -18.51
CA SER A 137 -10.76 14.41 -18.65
C SER A 137 -9.57 14.90 -19.49
N GLY A 138 -8.69 13.97 -19.91
CA GLY A 138 -7.49 14.25 -20.67
C GLY A 138 -6.30 14.71 -19.80
N GLN A 139 -6.41 14.62 -18.47
CA GLN A 139 -5.28 14.85 -17.58
C GLN A 139 -4.39 13.61 -17.57
N ALA A 140 -3.08 13.80 -17.57
CA ALA A 140 -2.09 12.72 -17.50
C ALA A 140 -0.98 13.11 -16.53
N PRO A 141 -0.31 12.16 -15.86
CA PRO A 141 0.83 12.48 -15.02
C PRO A 141 1.93 13.15 -15.84
N ALA A 142 2.32 14.35 -15.41
CA ALA A 142 3.17 15.23 -16.21
C ALA A 142 4.53 15.55 -15.57
N GLY A 143 4.68 15.24 -14.27
CA GLY A 143 5.92 15.35 -13.51
C GLY A 143 5.71 15.08 -12.01
N ALA A 144 6.81 15.06 -11.27
CA ALA A 144 6.82 14.92 -9.81
C ALA A 144 7.80 15.90 -9.13
N THR A 145 7.59 16.12 -7.84
CA THR A 145 8.47 16.91 -6.96
C THR A 145 8.62 16.19 -5.62
N PHE A 146 9.72 16.48 -4.92
CA PHE A 146 9.96 15.96 -3.58
C PHE A 146 9.38 16.91 -2.52
N GLY A 147 8.42 16.42 -1.74
CA GLY A 147 7.73 17.16 -0.68
C GLY A 147 8.44 17.14 0.67
N GLY A 148 9.44 16.27 0.84
CA GLY A 148 10.24 16.14 2.04
C GLY A 148 10.26 14.72 2.60
N SER A 149 11.13 14.51 3.59
CA SER A 149 11.27 13.24 4.31
C SER A 149 10.99 13.41 5.80
N TRP A 150 10.70 12.28 6.44
CA TRP A 150 10.64 12.18 7.88
C TRP A 150 11.20 10.83 8.34
N ILE A 151 12.10 10.87 9.32
CA ILE A 151 12.62 9.67 9.98
C ILE A 151 11.83 9.48 11.27
N ASP A 152 11.15 8.34 11.37
CA ASP A 152 10.48 7.91 12.59
C ASP A 152 11.31 6.89 13.37
N HIS A 153 11.48 7.14 14.65
CA HIS A 153 12.23 6.27 15.56
C HIS A 153 11.32 5.45 16.49
N ARG A 154 10.01 5.35 16.25
CA ARG A 154 9.19 4.49 17.10
C ARG A 154 9.46 3.02 16.79
N PRO A 155 9.46 2.14 17.82
CA PRO A 155 9.51 0.70 17.60
C PRO A 155 8.43 0.20 16.65
N TYR A 156 8.79 -0.80 15.84
CA TYR A 156 7.80 -1.55 15.08
C TYR A 156 6.79 -2.22 16.04
N PRO A 157 5.50 -2.22 15.68
CA PRO A 157 4.45 -2.80 16.50
C PRO A 157 4.46 -4.34 16.52
N ALA A 158 5.20 -4.99 15.62
CA ALA A 158 5.32 -6.44 15.49
C ALA A 158 6.63 -6.81 14.79
N SER A 159 7.05 -8.07 14.91
CA SER A 159 8.21 -8.65 14.19
C SER A 159 7.95 -8.88 12.69
N THR A 160 6.69 -8.79 12.28
CA THR A 160 6.25 -8.86 10.89
C THR A 160 5.15 -7.84 10.76
N LEU A 161 5.37 -6.83 9.94
CA LEU A 161 4.44 -5.74 9.78
C LEU A 161 3.29 -6.17 8.89
N SER A 162 2.09 -5.78 9.28
CA SER A 162 0.90 -5.87 8.43
C SER A 162 0.74 -4.57 7.65
N ASP A 163 0.06 -4.65 6.50
CA ASP A 163 -0.30 -3.46 5.72
C ASP A 163 -1.06 -2.42 6.55
N ALA A 164 -1.99 -2.86 7.42
CA ALA A 164 -2.71 -1.96 8.31
C ALA A 164 -1.79 -1.15 9.24
N GLN A 165 -0.67 -1.73 9.70
CA GLN A 165 0.32 -1.03 10.51
C GLN A 165 1.13 -0.03 9.68
N ILE A 166 1.35 -0.31 8.39
CA ILE A 166 1.97 0.64 7.47
C ILE A 166 1.04 1.83 7.22
N GLN A 167 -0.25 1.58 6.95
CA GLN A 167 -1.25 2.65 6.82
C GLN A 167 -1.33 3.52 8.09
N ASP A 168 -1.24 2.92 9.27
CA ASP A 168 -1.20 3.66 10.55
C ASP A 168 0.05 4.54 10.68
N GLU A 169 1.20 4.09 10.18
CA GLU A 169 2.41 4.93 10.15
C GLU A 169 2.30 6.07 9.14
N VAL A 170 1.69 5.84 7.96
CA VAL A 170 1.35 6.92 7.02
C VAL A 170 0.44 7.96 7.69
N ARG A 171 -0.65 7.53 8.34
CA ARG A 171 -1.56 8.42 9.09
C ARG A 171 -0.80 9.25 10.13
N ARG A 172 0.18 8.65 10.78
CA ARG A 172 1.00 9.35 11.76
C ARG A 172 1.95 10.35 11.11
N ALA A 173 2.61 10.00 10.02
CA ALA A 173 3.46 10.92 9.26
C ALA A 173 2.68 12.18 8.87
N LEU A 174 1.47 12.00 8.34
CA LEU A 174 0.56 13.09 8.00
C LEU A 174 0.31 14.02 9.20
N GLN A 175 0.01 13.45 10.38
CA GLN A 175 -0.24 14.24 11.59
C GLN A 175 1.02 14.95 12.13
N VAL A 176 2.16 14.27 12.15
CA VAL A 176 3.41 14.80 12.75
C VAL A 176 4.02 15.87 11.85
N GLN A 177 4.02 15.66 10.54
CA GLN A 177 4.62 16.58 9.57
C GLN A 177 3.66 17.65 9.07
N GLY A 178 2.35 17.51 9.35
CA GLY A 178 1.32 18.38 8.79
C GLY A 178 1.14 18.20 7.28
N TRP A 179 1.57 17.05 6.73
CA TRP A 179 1.30 16.70 5.35
C TRP A 179 -0.18 16.34 5.18
N THR A 180 -0.72 16.67 4.01
CA THR A 180 -2.14 16.44 3.68
C THR A 180 -2.24 15.41 2.55
N PRO A 181 -3.11 14.39 2.63
CA PRO A 181 -3.33 13.48 1.50
C PRO A 181 -4.07 14.18 0.36
N SER A 182 -3.81 13.75 -0.87
CA SER A 182 -4.54 14.15 -2.08
C SER A 182 -4.24 13.14 -3.20
N LEU A 183 -5.04 13.16 -4.27
CA LEU A 183 -4.73 12.43 -5.52
C LEU A 183 -3.42 12.87 -6.20
N SER A 184 -2.76 13.93 -5.75
CA SER A 184 -1.46 14.35 -6.25
C SER A 184 -0.32 14.08 -5.27
N HIS A 185 -0.58 13.47 -4.11
CA HIS A 185 0.44 13.20 -3.11
C HIS A 185 0.61 11.69 -2.91
N MET A 186 1.85 11.24 -2.80
CA MET A 186 2.19 9.83 -2.57
C MET A 186 3.19 9.70 -1.43
N PHE A 187 2.91 8.80 -0.48
CA PHE A 187 3.70 8.60 0.73
C PHE A 187 4.45 7.26 0.68
N PHE A 188 5.77 7.30 0.56
CA PHE A 188 6.61 6.12 0.46
C PHE A 188 7.13 5.74 1.84
N VAL A 189 6.75 4.56 2.33
CA VAL A 189 7.20 4.03 3.62
C VAL A 189 8.35 3.07 3.39
N PHE A 190 9.54 3.47 3.85
CA PHE A 190 10.74 2.66 3.85
C PHE A 190 10.91 2.04 5.22
N THR A 191 10.97 0.71 5.29
CA THR A 191 11.37 0.02 6.52
C THR A 191 12.88 -0.17 6.56
N ALA A 192 13.40 -0.44 7.75
CA ALA A 192 14.81 -0.75 7.98
C ALA A 192 15.17 -2.21 7.65
N ARG A 193 16.48 -2.52 7.63
CA ARG A 193 17.00 -3.87 7.34
C ARG A 193 16.44 -4.92 8.29
N GLY A 194 16.09 -6.08 7.73
CA GLY A 194 15.66 -7.27 8.47
C GLY A 194 14.17 -7.31 8.77
N GLU A 195 13.43 -6.27 8.37
CA GLU A 195 11.99 -6.19 8.57
C GLU A 195 11.24 -6.84 7.41
N ASN A 196 10.18 -7.58 7.77
CA ASN A 196 9.32 -8.25 6.81
C ASN A 196 7.91 -7.67 6.89
N ILE A 197 7.31 -7.39 5.73
CA ILE A 197 5.92 -6.95 5.61
C ILE A 197 5.12 -8.08 4.99
N CYS A 198 4.00 -8.45 5.60
CA CYS A 198 3.10 -9.47 5.08
C CYS A 198 1.66 -8.96 5.01
N TYR A 199 0.98 -9.38 3.96
CA TYR A 199 -0.46 -9.26 3.83
C TYR A 199 -1.03 -10.66 3.59
N ASN A 200 -1.78 -11.13 4.57
CA ASN A 200 -2.19 -12.52 4.64
C ASN A 200 -0.95 -13.45 4.55
N TYR A 201 -0.82 -14.19 3.45
CA TYR A 201 0.27 -15.14 3.21
C TYR A 201 1.30 -14.63 2.19
N TYR A 202 1.10 -13.44 1.62
CA TYR A 202 2.07 -12.79 0.74
C TYR A 202 2.99 -11.92 1.56
N CYS A 203 4.30 -12.15 1.46
CA CYS A 203 5.30 -11.46 2.27
C CYS A 203 6.40 -10.86 1.40
N SER A 204 7.04 -9.80 1.91
CA SER A 204 8.23 -9.24 1.27
C SER A 204 9.33 -10.30 1.14
N PHE A 205 10.09 -10.23 0.04
CA PHE A 205 11.19 -11.14 -0.30
C PHE A 205 10.82 -12.60 -0.59
N SER A 206 9.56 -13.01 -0.37
CA SER A 206 9.03 -14.30 -0.86
C SER A 206 7.86 -14.20 -1.85
N SER A 207 7.08 -13.11 -1.80
CA SER A 207 6.00 -12.80 -2.74
C SER A 207 6.19 -11.50 -3.53
N PHE A 208 6.69 -10.45 -2.90
CA PHE A 208 6.87 -9.14 -3.52
C PHE A 208 8.12 -8.40 -3.02
N CYS A 209 8.55 -7.38 -3.77
CA CYS A 209 9.68 -6.50 -3.38
C CYS A 209 9.23 -5.10 -2.94
N ALA A 210 8.09 -4.66 -3.46
CA ALA A 210 7.40 -3.45 -3.05
C ALA A 210 5.91 -3.59 -3.44
N TYR A 211 5.10 -2.62 -3.03
CA TYR A 211 3.76 -2.43 -3.55
C TYR A 211 3.33 -0.99 -3.31
N HIS A 212 2.36 -0.53 -4.08
CA HIS A 212 1.62 0.69 -3.77
C HIS A 212 0.14 0.37 -3.56
N GLY A 213 -0.56 1.34 -3.02
CA GLY A 213 -1.98 1.20 -2.75
C GLY A 213 -2.58 2.49 -2.25
N TYR A 214 -3.83 2.38 -1.82
CA TYR A 214 -4.55 3.50 -1.28
C TYR A 214 -5.46 3.09 -0.12
N PHE A 215 -5.69 4.04 0.78
CA PHE A 215 -6.64 3.92 1.86
C PHE A 215 -7.33 5.27 2.11
N ASP A 216 -8.40 5.26 2.91
CA ASP A 216 -9.20 6.46 3.22
C ASP A 216 -9.54 7.28 1.96
N GLN A 217 -9.92 6.57 0.88
CA GLN A 217 -10.32 7.05 -0.46
C GLN A 217 -9.20 7.64 -1.33
N GLU A 218 -8.32 8.50 -0.79
CA GLU A 218 -7.34 9.25 -1.59
C GLU A 218 -5.97 9.38 -0.90
N THR A 219 -5.66 8.54 0.09
CA THR A 219 -4.30 8.48 0.64
C THR A 219 -3.51 7.42 -0.11
N ILE A 220 -2.71 7.84 -1.11
CA ILE A 220 -1.85 6.95 -1.89
C ILE A 220 -0.52 6.76 -1.16
N TYR A 221 -0.10 5.52 -1.03
CA TYR A 221 1.15 5.16 -0.38
C TYR A 221 1.85 4.03 -1.13
N ALA A 222 3.15 3.90 -0.90
CA ALA A 222 3.92 2.74 -1.30
C ALA A 222 4.72 2.19 -0.13
N VAL A 223 4.95 0.89 -0.15
CA VAL A 223 5.69 0.17 0.89
C VAL A 223 6.93 -0.40 0.27
N ILE A 224 8.06 0.09 0.76
CA ILE A 224 9.39 -0.24 0.28
C ILE A 224 10.16 -0.95 1.40
N PRO A 225 10.01 -2.29 1.53
CA PRO A 225 10.90 -3.08 2.37
C PRO A 225 12.37 -2.78 2.06
N TYR A 226 13.24 -2.77 3.07
CA TYR A 226 14.67 -2.58 2.86
C TYR A 226 15.24 -3.71 1.98
N THR A 227 15.41 -3.45 0.69
CA THR A 227 15.79 -4.47 -0.32
C THR A 227 17.11 -5.17 -0.03
N GLY A 228 18.05 -4.49 0.65
CA GLY A 228 19.29 -5.09 1.14
C GLY A 228 19.10 -6.20 2.22
N SER A 229 17.88 -6.45 2.68
CA SER A 229 17.55 -7.58 3.56
C SER A 229 17.56 -8.90 2.79
N ASP A 230 17.18 -8.88 1.50
CA ASP A 230 17.28 -10.02 0.59
C ASP A 230 17.58 -9.52 -0.83
N SER A 231 18.87 -9.33 -1.08
CA SER A 231 19.35 -8.77 -2.33
C SER A 231 19.42 -9.77 -3.48
N GLU A 232 19.17 -11.05 -3.20
CA GLU A 232 18.99 -12.09 -4.23
C GLU A 232 17.56 -12.07 -4.78
N ALA A 233 16.57 -11.84 -3.90
CA ALA A 233 15.18 -11.71 -4.29
C ALA A 233 14.87 -10.36 -4.95
N CYS A 234 15.38 -9.27 -4.37
CA CYS A 234 14.94 -7.90 -4.70
C CYS A 234 16.08 -6.92 -5.02
N GLY A 235 17.28 -7.42 -5.31
CA GLY A 235 18.44 -6.58 -5.58
C GLY A 235 18.65 -6.26 -7.07
N VAL A 236 19.17 -5.07 -7.36
CA VAL A 236 19.57 -4.68 -8.72
C VAL A 236 20.84 -5.41 -9.18
N PRO A 237 21.04 -5.63 -10.49
CA PRO A 237 22.20 -6.36 -11.01
C PRO A 237 23.53 -5.58 -10.93
N ALA A 238 23.48 -4.26 -10.75
CA ALA A 238 24.63 -3.39 -10.61
C ALA A 238 24.32 -2.22 -9.67
N SER A 239 25.33 -1.47 -9.23
CA SER A 239 25.16 -0.37 -8.27
C SER A 239 26.00 0.86 -8.67
N PRO A 240 25.41 1.79 -9.44
CA PRO A 240 26.13 2.98 -9.92
C PRO A 240 26.48 3.98 -8.80
N ASN A 241 25.84 3.88 -7.64
CA ASN A 241 26.12 4.77 -6.50
C ASN A 241 27.01 4.12 -5.43
N HIS A 242 27.53 2.91 -5.69
CA HIS A 242 28.31 2.12 -4.73
C HIS A 242 27.58 1.85 -3.41
N ASP A 243 26.25 1.94 -3.41
CA ASP A 243 25.35 1.58 -2.32
C ASP A 243 24.22 0.73 -2.92
N ARG A 244 24.49 -0.58 -3.04
CA ARG A 244 23.58 -1.52 -3.72
C ARG A 244 22.22 -1.60 -3.03
N ASP A 245 22.17 -1.38 -1.72
CA ASP A 245 20.93 -1.43 -0.96
C ASP A 245 20.06 -0.21 -1.29
N ALA A 246 20.65 0.99 -1.35
CA ALA A 246 19.95 2.18 -1.79
C ALA A 246 19.53 2.10 -3.27
N ASP A 247 20.42 1.66 -4.16
CA ASP A 247 20.12 1.50 -5.59
C ASP A 247 18.98 0.48 -5.81
N SER A 248 18.95 -0.60 -5.03
CA SER A 248 17.89 -1.62 -5.11
C SER A 248 16.55 -1.07 -4.61
N SER A 249 16.53 -0.32 -3.51
CA SER A 249 15.31 0.32 -3.01
C SER A 249 14.80 1.42 -3.94
N ILE A 250 15.70 2.20 -4.56
CA ILE A 250 15.35 3.20 -5.57
C ILE A 250 14.70 2.54 -6.79
N ASN A 251 15.23 1.41 -7.25
CA ASN A 251 14.65 0.67 -8.37
C ASN A 251 13.18 0.31 -8.14
N VAL A 252 12.85 -0.31 -7.01
CA VAL A 252 11.46 -0.68 -6.71
C VAL A 252 10.61 0.54 -6.36
N THR A 253 11.19 1.58 -5.75
CA THR A 253 10.50 2.86 -5.55
C THR A 253 10.10 3.51 -6.87
N SER A 254 10.96 3.45 -7.89
CA SER A 254 10.67 3.96 -9.22
C SER A 254 9.49 3.26 -9.85
N HIS A 255 9.47 1.93 -9.79
CA HIS A 255 8.35 1.12 -10.27
C HIS A 255 7.02 1.56 -9.64
N GLU A 256 6.95 1.55 -8.30
CA GLU A 256 5.73 1.94 -7.57
C GLU A 256 5.33 3.38 -7.82
N GLN A 257 6.30 4.28 -8.04
CA GLN A 257 6.01 5.69 -8.33
C GLN A 257 5.39 5.88 -9.72
N MET A 258 5.85 5.13 -10.72
CA MET A 258 5.28 5.21 -12.08
C MET A 258 3.89 4.60 -12.12
N GLU A 259 3.73 3.44 -11.51
CA GLU A 259 2.44 2.77 -11.35
C GLU A 259 1.45 3.64 -10.58
N GLY A 260 1.79 4.09 -9.37
CA GLY A 260 0.93 4.97 -8.59
C GLY A 260 0.62 6.32 -9.27
N ALA A 261 1.48 6.82 -10.16
CA ALA A 261 1.16 7.99 -10.97
C ALA A 261 0.03 7.70 -11.98
N THR A 262 0.11 6.55 -12.65
CA THR A 262 -0.84 6.15 -13.69
C THR A 262 -2.10 5.47 -13.15
N ASP A 263 -2.03 4.86 -11.97
CA ASP A 263 -3.15 4.16 -11.35
C ASP A 263 -3.20 4.30 -9.81
N PRO A 264 -3.35 5.54 -9.31
CA PRO A 264 -3.29 5.83 -7.87
C PRO A 264 -4.32 5.09 -7.01
N LEU A 265 -5.45 4.68 -7.61
CA LEU A 265 -6.56 4.02 -6.93
C LEU A 265 -6.84 2.61 -7.47
N LEU A 266 -5.91 2.01 -8.23
CA LEU A 266 -6.00 0.66 -8.79
C LEU A 266 -7.27 0.43 -9.64
N THR A 267 -7.68 1.44 -10.38
CA THR A 267 -8.88 1.48 -11.23
C THR A 267 -8.67 2.22 -12.56
N ALA A 268 -7.44 2.60 -12.90
CA ALA A 268 -7.15 3.47 -14.03
C ALA A 268 -6.44 2.76 -15.19
N TRP A 269 -5.23 2.21 -15.02
CA TRP A 269 -4.41 1.77 -16.16
C TRP A 269 -3.72 0.43 -15.92
N TYR A 270 -4.38 -0.65 -16.35
CA TYR A 270 -3.86 -2.02 -16.27
C TYR A 270 -4.35 -2.86 -17.45
N ASP A 271 -3.71 -3.99 -17.73
CA ASP A 271 -4.12 -4.90 -18.80
C ASP A 271 -5.21 -5.90 -18.36
N SER A 272 -5.63 -6.81 -19.24
CA SER A 272 -6.68 -7.80 -18.91
C SER A 272 -6.33 -8.76 -17.78
N GLN A 273 -5.05 -8.86 -17.40
CA GLN A 273 -4.55 -9.71 -16.32
C GLN A 273 -4.33 -8.93 -15.02
N GLY A 274 -4.57 -7.61 -15.03
CA GLY A 274 -4.33 -6.74 -13.89
C GLY A 274 -2.91 -6.17 -13.83
N SER A 275 -2.06 -6.41 -14.84
CA SER A 275 -0.69 -5.88 -14.85
C SER A 275 -0.68 -4.40 -15.26
N GLU A 276 -0.01 -3.59 -14.47
CA GLU A 276 0.21 -2.16 -14.69
C GLU A 276 1.47 -1.91 -15.53
N ILE A 277 1.90 -0.65 -15.64
CA ILE A 277 3.00 -0.28 -16.54
C ILE A 277 4.36 -0.79 -16.05
N GLY A 278 4.58 -0.85 -14.74
CA GLY A 278 5.80 -1.34 -14.13
C GLY A 278 5.85 -2.86 -14.18
N ASP A 279 4.77 -3.53 -13.81
CA ASP A 279 4.65 -5.00 -13.78
C ASP A 279 5.10 -5.66 -15.08
N LYS A 280 4.68 -5.08 -16.20
CA LYS A 280 4.97 -5.61 -17.54
C LYS A 280 6.45 -5.55 -17.88
N CYS A 281 7.19 -4.70 -17.18
CA CYS A 281 8.60 -4.44 -17.34
C CYS A 281 9.39 -4.80 -16.07
N SER A 282 8.78 -5.59 -15.19
CA SER A 282 9.38 -5.98 -13.94
C SER A 282 10.75 -6.65 -14.17
N TRP A 283 11.78 -6.09 -13.55
CA TRP A 283 13.19 -6.49 -13.66
C TRP A 283 13.80 -6.40 -15.07
N GLU A 284 13.20 -5.64 -16.00
CA GLU A 284 13.81 -5.28 -17.27
C GLU A 284 14.53 -3.95 -17.12
N PHE A 285 15.86 -3.94 -17.26
CA PHE A 285 16.70 -2.74 -17.05
C PHE A 285 17.22 -2.13 -18.36
N GLY A 286 16.94 -2.75 -19.50
CA GLY A 286 17.55 -2.37 -20.78
C GLY A 286 19.08 -2.53 -20.78
N ALA A 287 19.77 -1.67 -21.52
CA ALA A 287 21.23 -1.65 -21.56
C ALA A 287 21.79 -0.86 -20.37
N LEU A 288 22.84 -1.40 -19.74
CA LEU A 288 23.57 -0.72 -18.67
C LEU A 288 24.83 -0.04 -19.21
N ASP A 289 25.12 1.15 -18.69
CA ASP A 289 26.40 1.84 -18.84
C ASP A 289 27.51 1.13 -18.04
N ALA A 290 28.77 1.50 -18.32
CA ALA A 290 29.94 0.89 -17.67
C ALA A 290 30.00 1.11 -16.15
N ASP A 291 29.33 2.14 -15.64
CA ASP A 291 29.18 2.41 -14.20
C ASP A 291 28.04 1.62 -13.55
N GLY A 292 27.29 0.83 -14.34
CA GLY A 292 26.18 0.01 -13.85
C GLY A 292 24.84 0.71 -13.78
N GLY A 293 24.75 2.00 -14.14
CA GLY A 293 23.48 2.70 -14.30
C GLY A 293 22.85 2.44 -15.67
N ASN A 294 21.58 2.77 -15.84
CA ASN A 294 20.92 2.76 -17.15
C ASN A 294 20.29 4.12 -17.52
N VAL A 295 20.22 5.04 -16.56
CA VAL A 295 19.75 6.41 -16.77
C VAL A 295 20.63 7.40 -16.01
N SER A 296 20.67 8.65 -16.52
CA SER A 296 21.26 9.77 -15.80
C SER A 296 20.31 10.95 -15.78
N TRP A 297 19.99 11.43 -14.58
CA TRP A 297 19.10 12.56 -14.35
C TRP A 297 19.83 13.59 -13.50
N ASN A 298 19.85 14.84 -13.96
CA ASN A 298 20.59 15.94 -13.31
C ASN A 298 22.06 15.63 -13.00
N GLY A 299 22.71 14.77 -13.80
CA GLY A 299 24.10 14.35 -13.58
C GLY A 299 24.29 13.23 -12.56
N ASN A 300 23.21 12.76 -11.92
CA ASN A 300 23.22 11.60 -11.03
C ASN A 300 22.91 10.33 -11.83
N ARG A 301 23.45 9.19 -11.39
CA ARG A 301 23.28 7.88 -12.03
C ARG A 301 22.26 7.04 -11.26
N TYR A 302 21.42 6.33 -12.00
CA TYR A 302 20.44 5.41 -11.43
C TYR A 302 20.39 4.12 -12.24
N ILE A 303 19.98 3.04 -11.58
CA ILE A 303 19.56 1.79 -12.20
C ILE A 303 18.10 1.57 -11.80
N VAL A 304 17.20 1.64 -12.78
CA VAL A 304 15.75 1.51 -12.58
C VAL A 304 15.16 0.59 -13.64
N GLN A 305 14.03 -0.03 -13.35
CA GLN A 305 13.28 -0.77 -14.35
C GLN A 305 12.82 0.15 -15.49
N GLU A 306 12.75 -0.40 -16.69
CA GLU A 306 11.99 0.16 -17.79
C GLU A 306 10.50 0.18 -17.43
N GLU A 307 9.73 1.07 -18.06
CA GLU A 307 8.29 1.15 -17.89
C GLU A 307 7.60 0.81 -19.21
N TRP A 308 6.44 0.14 -19.15
CA TRP A 308 5.70 -0.20 -20.36
C TRP A 308 5.28 1.08 -21.08
N ASN A 309 5.47 1.10 -22.40
CA ASN A 309 5.12 2.21 -23.27
C ASN A 309 4.16 1.71 -24.34
N ASN A 310 2.86 2.01 -24.15
CA ASN A 310 1.78 1.62 -25.05
C ASN A 310 1.98 2.04 -26.51
N ARG A 311 2.67 3.17 -26.78
CA ARG A 311 2.92 3.65 -28.15
C ARG A 311 3.99 2.83 -28.86
N SER A 312 5.02 2.39 -28.15
CA SER A 312 6.08 1.54 -28.69
C SER A 312 5.75 0.04 -28.59
N GLY A 313 4.81 -0.35 -27.73
CA GLY A 313 4.44 -1.75 -27.48
C GLY A 313 5.54 -2.52 -26.76
N GLY A 314 6.28 -1.87 -25.86
CA GLY A 314 7.43 -2.44 -25.18
C GLY A 314 7.88 -1.64 -23.96
N CYS A 315 8.83 -2.21 -23.22
CA CYS A 315 9.50 -1.57 -22.09
C CYS A 315 10.48 -0.49 -22.57
N ALA A 316 10.49 0.67 -21.91
CA ALA A 316 11.34 1.80 -22.26
C ALA A 316 11.81 2.59 -21.04
N LEU A 317 13.01 3.18 -21.14
CA LEU A 317 13.55 4.14 -20.16
C LEU A 317 13.16 5.60 -20.44
N SER A 318 12.38 5.83 -21.50
CA SER A 318 12.00 7.15 -21.96
C SER A 318 10.57 7.18 -22.47
N GLY A 319 9.90 8.30 -22.23
CA GLY A 319 8.60 8.58 -22.78
C GLY A 319 8.59 8.72 -24.31
N PRO A 320 7.38 8.66 -24.89
CA PRO A 320 7.17 8.73 -26.33
C PRO A 320 7.34 10.12 -26.94
#